data_AF-A0A0F9KKD3-F1
#
_entry.id   AF-A0A0F9KKD3-F1
#
_cell.length_a   1.000
_cell.length_b   1.000
_cell.length_c   1.000
_cell.angle_alpha   90.00
_cell.angle_beta   90.00
_cell.angle_gamma   90.00
#
_symmetry.space_group_name_H-M   'P 1'
#
loop_
_entity.id
_entity.type
_entity.pdbx_description
1 polymer ?
#
loop_
_entity_poly.entity_id
_entity_poly.type
_entity_poly.pdbx_seq_one_letter_code
_entity_poly.pdbx_strand_id
1 'polypeptide(L)'
;MNDQPTKLKRVVIKEELVELTGHYIEALLLNQFIYWSERTKDFDEFIQEERKRAVDSTIEVPPSDGWVYKTATELSAELMLNLAPNTIRRHLVKLIDSGFLHERRNPKIPWDRTKQYRPDMVKIQTGLQEMGYALESYPLVLLVDKMDNATSKMDIGASEMDIDNLQNGGTIPETTTETTTENMPP
;
A
#
# COMPACT_ATOMS: atom_id res chain seq x y z
N MET A 1 -14.78 -33.65 11.74
CA MET A 1 -14.79 -32.18 11.93
C MET A 1 -13.35 -31.73 12.00
N ASN A 2 -12.95 -30.74 11.19
CA ASN A 2 -11.61 -30.17 11.29
C ASN A 2 -11.52 -29.43 12.63
N ASP A 3 -10.71 -29.94 13.55
CA ASP A 3 -10.64 -29.53 14.95
C ASP A 3 -9.70 -28.33 15.18
N GLN A 4 -9.34 -27.64 14.10
CA GLN A 4 -8.46 -26.47 14.17
C GLN A 4 -9.31 -25.20 14.25
N PRO A 5 -9.07 -24.31 15.23
CA PRO A 5 -9.81 -23.06 15.35
C PRO A 5 -9.61 -22.21 14.08
N THR A 6 -10.71 -21.70 13.53
CA THR A 6 -10.66 -20.85 12.35
C THR A 6 -10.01 -19.51 12.67
N LYS A 7 -9.12 -19.04 11.79
CA LYS A 7 -8.48 -17.73 11.94
C LYS A 7 -9.55 -16.64 11.85
N LEU A 8 -9.67 -15.80 12.89
CA LEU A 8 -10.60 -14.69 12.92
C LEU A 8 -10.20 -13.59 11.93
N LYS A 9 -11.21 -12.99 11.29
CA LYS A 9 -11.04 -11.77 10.49
C LYS A 9 -10.94 -10.55 11.41
N ARG A 10 -10.08 -9.60 11.05
CA ARG A 10 -9.93 -8.32 11.74
C ARG A 10 -9.97 -7.19 10.72
N VAL A 11 -10.69 -6.14 11.06
CA VAL A 11 -10.79 -4.91 10.28
C VAL A 11 -10.37 -3.77 11.19
N VAL A 12 -9.37 -3.00 10.75
CA VAL A 12 -8.75 -1.94 11.55
C VAL A 12 -9.14 -0.60 10.94
N ILE A 13 -9.73 0.26 11.76
CA ILE A 13 -9.97 1.66 11.43
C ILE A 13 -8.70 2.43 11.79
N LYS A 14 -8.24 3.25 10.86
CA LYS A 14 -7.02 4.04 10.96
C LYS A 14 -7.39 5.51 11.08
N GLU A 15 -6.96 6.15 12.16
CA GLU A 15 -7.33 7.55 12.48
C GLU A 15 -6.98 8.48 11.32
N GLU A 16 -5.76 8.36 10.78
CA GLU A 16 -5.28 9.21 9.72
C GLU A 16 -6.14 9.13 8.45
N LEU A 17 -6.68 7.94 8.15
CA LEU A 17 -7.58 7.74 7.01
C LEU A 17 -9.01 8.20 7.31
N VAL A 18 -9.44 8.17 8.57
CA VAL A 18 -10.73 8.74 8.99
C VAL A 18 -10.67 10.26 8.85
N GLU A 19 -9.60 10.90 9.32
CA GLU A 19 -9.39 12.34 9.16
C GLU A 19 -9.32 12.72 7.67
N LEU A 20 -8.59 11.95 6.85
CA LEU A 20 -8.48 12.20 5.41
C LEU A 20 -9.82 12.11 4.67
N THR A 21 -10.65 11.13 5.01
CA THR A 21 -11.91 10.86 4.29
C THR A 21 -13.12 11.52 4.93
N GLY A 22 -13.02 11.95 6.18
CA GLY A 22 -14.14 12.44 6.99
C GLY A 22 -15.19 11.35 7.33
N HIS A 23 -14.94 10.08 7.01
CA HIS A 23 -15.93 9.02 7.19
C HIS A 23 -15.30 7.62 7.34
N TYR A 24 -15.57 6.93 8.46
CA TYR A 24 -14.90 5.65 8.77
C TYR A 24 -15.12 4.53 7.74
N ILE A 25 -16.31 4.42 7.12
CA ILE A 25 -16.53 3.43 6.05
C ILE A 25 -15.64 3.72 4.82
N GLU A 26 -15.46 4.99 4.48
CA GLU A 26 -14.66 5.41 3.34
C GLU A 26 -13.17 5.19 3.65
N ALA A 27 -12.73 5.50 4.88
CA ALA A 27 -11.41 5.14 5.38
C ALA A 27 -11.13 3.63 5.30
N LEU A 28 -12.08 2.78 5.70
CA LEU A 28 -11.95 1.33 5.64
C LEU A 28 -11.84 0.81 4.21
N LEU A 29 -12.69 1.32 3.30
CA LEU A 29 -12.64 0.97 1.88
C LEU A 29 -11.32 1.39 1.26
N LEU A 30 -10.86 2.62 1.55
CA LEU A 30 -9.59 3.15 1.06
C LEU A 30 -8.42 2.30 1.55
N ASN A 31 -8.34 2.04 2.86
CA ASN A 31 -7.31 1.19 3.46
C ASN A 31 -7.26 -0.20 2.79
N GLN A 32 -8.43 -0.76 2.47
CA GLN A 32 -8.52 -2.06 1.84
C GLN A 32 -7.95 -2.08 0.42
N PHE A 33 -8.14 -1.00 -0.36
CA PHE A 33 -7.52 -0.87 -1.68
C PHE A 33 -6.01 -0.65 -1.59
N ILE A 34 -5.54 0.15 -0.64
CA ILE A 34 -4.10 0.31 -0.39
C ILE A 34 -3.48 -1.05 -0.08
N TYR A 35 -4.07 -1.81 0.84
CA TYR A 35 -3.62 -3.18 1.18
C TYR A 35 -3.54 -4.12 -0.03
N TRP A 36 -4.52 -4.07 -0.94
CA TRP A 36 -4.49 -4.92 -2.13
C TRP A 36 -3.50 -4.46 -3.17
N SER A 37 -3.30 -3.14 -3.34
CA SER A 37 -2.34 -2.61 -4.30
C SER A 37 -0.93 -3.13 -4.02
N GLU A 38 -0.51 -3.24 -2.76
CA GLU A 38 0.77 -3.87 -2.37
C GLU A 38 0.91 -5.34 -2.74
N ARG A 39 -0.20 -6.01 -2.96
CA ARG A 39 -0.27 -7.47 -3.14
C ARG A 39 -0.60 -7.85 -4.57
N THR A 40 -0.72 -6.88 -5.47
CA THR A 40 -0.77 -7.15 -6.90
C THR A 40 0.65 -7.41 -7.42
N LYS A 41 0.75 -8.16 -8.52
CA LYS A 41 2.04 -8.56 -9.10
C LYS A 41 2.80 -7.39 -9.71
N ASP A 42 2.07 -6.34 -10.06
CA ASP A 42 2.51 -5.11 -10.72
C ASP A 42 2.71 -3.95 -9.72
N PHE A 43 2.93 -4.28 -8.43
CA PHE A 43 3.06 -3.26 -7.39
C PHE A 43 4.30 -2.38 -7.60
N ASP A 44 5.43 -2.97 -7.98
CA ASP A 44 6.67 -2.22 -8.21
C ASP A 44 6.52 -1.23 -9.38
N GLU A 45 5.86 -1.65 -10.46
CA GLU A 45 5.50 -0.81 -11.60
C GLU A 45 4.54 0.31 -11.20
N PHE A 46 3.51 -0.03 -10.42
CA PHE A 46 2.55 0.93 -9.86
C PHE A 46 3.24 2.03 -9.05
N ILE A 47 4.15 1.67 -8.13
CA ILE A 47 4.87 2.66 -7.31
C ILE A 47 5.79 3.54 -8.17
N GLN A 48 6.48 2.98 -9.16
CA GLN A 48 7.30 3.77 -10.07
C GLN A 48 6.46 4.74 -10.91
N GLU A 49 5.28 4.30 -11.35
CA GLU A 49 4.33 5.14 -12.09
C GLU A 49 3.84 6.32 -11.22
N GLU A 50 3.44 6.04 -9.98
CA GLU A 50 3.00 7.06 -9.02
C GLU A 50 4.11 8.08 -8.72
N ARG A 51 5.36 7.64 -8.55
CA ARG A 51 6.51 8.56 -8.37
C ARG A 51 6.70 9.49 -9.57
N LYS A 52 6.64 8.93 -10.78
CA LYS A 52 6.78 9.74 -12.01
C LYS A 52 5.68 10.80 -12.11
N ARG A 53 4.43 10.44 -11.77
CA ARG A 53 3.30 11.36 -11.74
C ARG A 53 3.41 12.42 -10.64
N ALA A 54 4.04 12.09 -9.51
CA ALA A 54 4.30 13.06 -8.45
C ALA A 54 5.31 14.14 -8.88
N VAL A 55 6.34 13.74 -9.65
CA VAL A 55 7.37 14.67 -10.16
C VAL A 55 6.85 15.47 -11.36
N ASP A 56 6.14 14.81 -12.27
CA ASP A 56 5.60 15.43 -13.48
C ASP A 56 4.09 15.30 -13.53
N SER A 57 3.42 16.34 -13.03
CA SER A 57 1.96 16.48 -13.06
C SER A 57 1.38 16.64 -14.47
N THR A 58 2.22 16.79 -15.51
CA THR A 58 1.78 16.96 -16.91
C THR A 58 1.63 15.63 -17.66
N ILE A 59 1.92 14.49 -17.01
CA ILE A 59 1.73 13.16 -17.60
C ILE A 59 0.23 12.88 -17.81
N GLU A 60 -0.25 13.11 -19.03
CA GLU A 60 -1.63 12.80 -19.45
C GLU A 60 -1.86 11.31 -19.77
N VAL A 61 -0.81 10.49 -19.74
CA VAL A 61 -0.93 9.05 -20.02
C VAL A 61 -1.83 8.39 -18.95
N PRO A 62 -2.84 7.59 -19.31
CA PRO A 62 -3.69 6.91 -18.33
C PRO A 62 -2.93 5.89 -17.47
N PRO A 63 -3.32 5.65 -16.20
CA PRO A 63 -2.63 4.69 -15.36
C PRO A 63 -2.75 3.24 -15.82
N SER A 64 -1.61 2.54 -15.89
CA SER A 64 -1.54 1.16 -16.40
C SER A 64 -1.66 0.13 -15.29
N ASP A 65 -0.96 0.34 -14.18
CA ASP A 65 -0.68 -0.68 -13.16
C ASP A 65 -1.37 -0.38 -11.81
N GLY A 66 -1.47 -1.38 -10.93
CA GLY A 66 -2.05 -1.23 -9.59
C GLY A 66 -3.58 -1.30 -9.54
N TRP A 67 -4.20 -1.88 -10.56
CA TRP A 67 -5.66 -1.97 -10.66
C TRP A 67 -6.20 -3.23 -9.97
N VAL A 68 -7.05 -3.03 -8.97
CA VAL A 68 -7.66 -4.08 -8.17
C VAL A 68 -9.09 -4.34 -8.63
N TYR A 69 -9.38 -5.58 -8.99
CA TYR A 69 -10.74 -6.07 -9.22
C TYR A 69 -11.43 -6.32 -7.88
N LYS A 70 -12.57 -5.66 -7.64
CA LYS A 70 -13.48 -5.99 -6.54
C LYS A 70 -14.92 -5.59 -6.78
N THR A 71 -15.84 -6.45 -6.37
CA THR A 71 -17.26 -6.14 -6.30
C THR A 71 -17.64 -5.49 -4.97
N ALA A 72 -18.72 -4.72 -4.97
CA ALA A 72 -19.27 -4.13 -3.75
C ALA A 72 -19.69 -5.16 -2.70
N THR A 73 -20.15 -6.34 -3.13
CA THR A 73 -20.52 -7.46 -2.25
C THR A 73 -19.30 -8.06 -1.57
N GLU A 74 -18.21 -8.30 -2.32
CA GLU A 74 -16.94 -8.79 -1.77
C GLU A 74 -16.38 -7.80 -0.74
N LEU A 75 -16.32 -6.52 -1.09
CA LEU A 75 -15.87 -5.45 -0.19
C LEU A 75 -16.65 -5.44 1.13
N SER A 76 -17.99 -5.50 1.05
CA SER A 76 -18.87 -5.51 2.22
C SER A 76 -18.59 -6.71 3.14
N ALA A 77 -18.35 -7.88 2.56
CA ALA A 77 -18.08 -9.12 3.27
C ALA A 77 -16.65 -9.18 3.85
N GLU A 78 -15.65 -8.64 3.13
CA GLU A 78 -14.25 -8.60 3.55
C GLU A 78 -14.06 -7.64 4.72
N LEU A 79 -14.71 -6.48 4.65
CA LEU A 79 -14.67 -5.45 5.69
C LEU A 79 -15.69 -5.65 6.81
N MET A 80 -16.45 -6.75 6.79
CA MET A 80 -17.47 -7.07 7.79
C MET A 80 -18.50 -5.93 8.01
N LEU A 81 -18.76 -5.14 6.96
CA LEU A 81 -19.65 -3.97 7.04
C LEU A 81 -21.12 -4.36 6.98
N ASN A 82 -21.43 -5.50 6.35
CA ASN A 82 -22.81 -5.99 6.13
C ASN A 82 -23.74 -4.95 5.47
N LEU A 83 -23.18 -4.12 4.60
CA LEU A 83 -23.90 -3.09 3.86
C LEU A 83 -24.34 -3.64 2.50
N ALA A 84 -25.50 -3.16 2.03
CA ALA A 84 -25.98 -3.45 0.70
C ALA A 84 -25.00 -2.94 -0.39
N PRO A 85 -24.89 -3.62 -1.55
CA PRO A 85 -23.98 -3.24 -2.61
C PRO A 85 -24.12 -1.77 -3.07
N ASN A 86 -25.36 -1.26 -3.12
CA ASN A 86 -25.63 0.14 -3.49
C ASN A 86 -25.05 1.14 -2.47
N THR A 87 -25.04 0.80 -1.19
CA THR A 87 -24.46 1.64 -0.13
C THR A 87 -22.94 1.68 -0.25
N ILE A 88 -22.29 0.53 -0.44
CA ILE A 88 -20.84 0.47 -0.70
C ILE A 88 -20.51 1.30 -1.94
N ARG A 89 -21.30 1.16 -3.01
CA ARG A 89 -21.09 1.91 -4.24
C ARG A 89 -21.13 3.42 -4.02
N ARG A 90 -22.04 3.92 -3.17
CA ARG A 90 -22.12 5.34 -2.82
C ARG A 90 -20.86 5.83 -2.10
N HIS A 91 -20.30 5.04 -1.18
CA HIS A 91 -19.04 5.40 -0.53
C HIS A 91 -17.85 5.37 -1.50
N LEU A 92 -17.81 4.40 -2.43
CA LEU A 92 -16.78 4.36 -3.47
C LEU A 92 -16.84 5.58 -4.38
N VAL A 93 -18.03 6.04 -4.78
CA VAL A 93 -18.20 7.26 -5.58
C VAL A 93 -17.60 8.46 -4.87
N LYS A 94 -17.82 8.63 -3.56
CA LYS A 94 -17.19 9.73 -2.82
C LYS A 94 -15.67 9.66 -2.82
N LEU A 95 -15.08 8.47 -2.64
CA LEU A 95 -13.62 8.32 -2.74
C LEU A 95 -13.09 8.68 -4.13
N ILE A 96 -13.86 8.37 -5.17
CA ILE A 96 -13.54 8.73 -6.56
C ILE A 96 -13.65 10.23 -6.79
N ASP A 97 -14.74 10.85 -6.34
CA ASP A 97 -14.98 12.29 -6.49
C ASP A 97 -13.94 13.11 -5.71
N SER A 98 -13.51 12.62 -4.55
CA SER A 98 -12.38 13.18 -3.78
C SER A 98 -11.02 12.90 -4.42
N GLY A 99 -10.95 12.04 -5.44
CA GLY A 99 -9.75 11.68 -6.20
C GLY A 99 -8.78 10.75 -5.46
N PHE A 100 -9.17 10.16 -4.32
CA PHE A 100 -8.35 9.17 -3.62
C PHE A 100 -8.37 7.80 -4.30
N LEU A 101 -9.35 7.57 -5.17
CA LEU A 101 -9.55 6.31 -5.86
C LEU A 101 -9.91 6.55 -7.33
N HIS A 102 -9.24 5.85 -8.24
CA HIS A 102 -9.60 5.83 -9.66
C HIS A 102 -10.51 4.65 -9.96
N GLU A 103 -11.41 4.80 -10.93
CA GLU A 103 -12.30 3.73 -11.40
C GLU A 103 -12.14 3.52 -12.92
N ARG A 104 -12.09 2.26 -13.35
CA ARG A 104 -12.22 1.90 -14.76
C ARG A 104 -13.06 0.65 -14.96
N ARG A 105 -13.48 0.42 -16.20
CA ARG A 105 -14.00 -0.88 -16.67
C ARG A 105 -12.85 -1.75 -17.14
N ASN A 106 -13.08 -3.06 -17.23
CA ASN A 106 -12.08 -3.99 -17.76
C ASN A 106 -11.64 -3.54 -19.18
N PRO A 107 -10.37 -3.12 -19.39
CA PRO A 107 -9.92 -2.63 -20.69
C PRO A 107 -9.69 -3.77 -21.69
N LYS A 108 -9.54 -5.01 -21.22
CA LYS A 108 -9.22 -6.18 -22.06
C LYS A 108 -10.47 -6.87 -22.60
N ILE A 109 -11.58 -6.83 -21.85
CA ILE A 109 -12.80 -7.58 -22.16
C ILE A 109 -14.01 -6.63 -22.15
N PRO A 110 -14.48 -6.13 -23.32
CA PRO A 110 -15.50 -5.09 -23.38
C PRO A 110 -16.88 -5.47 -22.80
N TRP A 111 -17.25 -6.76 -22.83
CA TRP A 111 -18.51 -7.24 -22.26
C TRP A 111 -18.41 -7.46 -20.75
N ASP A 112 -17.20 -7.52 -20.20
CA ASP A 112 -16.98 -7.59 -18.77
C ASP A 112 -17.17 -6.20 -18.16
N ARG A 113 -18.36 -6.01 -17.57
CA ARG A 113 -18.73 -4.76 -16.90
C ARG A 113 -18.09 -4.62 -15.52
N THR A 114 -17.16 -5.49 -15.15
CA THR A 114 -16.60 -5.42 -13.81
C THR A 114 -15.68 -4.22 -13.65
N LYS A 115 -15.83 -3.59 -12.49
CA LYS A 115 -15.11 -2.39 -12.11
C LYS A 115 -13.76 -2.77 -11.52
N GLN A 116 -12.77 -1.99 -11.89
CA GLN A 116 -11.45 -2.03 -11.29
C GLN A 116 -11.19 -0.68 -10.63
N TYR A 117 -10.48 -0.73 -9.51
CA TYR A 117 -10.16 0.44 -8.71
C TYR A 117 -8.65 0.54 -8.47
N ARG A 118 -8.13 1.75 -8.39
CA ARG A 118 -6.71 2.01 -8.14
C ARG A 118 -6.57 3.17 -7.13
N PRO A 119 -5.92 2.98 -5.98
CA PRO A 119 -5.68 4.08 -5.05
C PRO A 119 -4.68 5.08 -5.66
N ASP A 120 -4.91 6.37 -5.40
CA ASP A 120 -3.97 7.44 -5.77
C ASP A 120 -3.02 7.69 -4.59
N MET A 121 -1.85 7.04 -4.61
CA MET A 121 -0.94 7.02 -3.46
C MET A 121 -0.32 8.40 -3.24
N VAL A 122 -0.05 9.13 -4.31
CA VAL A 122 0.47 10.50 -4.26
C VAL A 122 -0.52 11.41 -3.54
N LYS A 123 -1.79 11.39 -3.95
CA LYS A 123 -2.82 12.24 -3.35
C LYS A 123 -3.11 11.86 -1.90
N ILE A 124 -3.19 10.56 -1.60
CA ILE A 124 -3.40 10.08 -0.23
C ILE A 124 -2.27 10.54 0.67
N GLN A 125 -1.01 10.32 0.28
CA GLN A 125 0.14 10.68 1.10
C GLN A 125 0.29 12.20 1.26
N THR A 126 0.06 12.97 0.19
CA THR A 126 0.12 14.43 0.25
C THR A 126 -0.97 14.98 1.18
N GLY A 127 -2.21 14.50 1.04
CA GLY A 127 -3.32 14.92 1.90
C GLY A 127 -3.08 14.60 3.38
N LEU A 128 -2.56 13.41 3.68
CA LEU A 128 -2.16 13.05 5.05
C LEU A 128 -1.07 13.97 5.59
N GLN A 129 -0.05 14.24 4.79
CA GLN A 129 1.07 15.12 5.17
C GLN A 129 0.61 16.55 5.46
N GLU A 130 -0.32 17.09 4.67
CA GLU A 130 -0.90 18.43 4.89
C GLU A 130 -1.63 18.53 6.23
N MET A 131 -2.19 17.43 6.72
CA MET A 131 -2.85 17.33 8.02
C MET A 131 -1.90 16.96 9.16
N GLY A 132 -0.60 16.76 8.88
CA GLY A 132 0.40 16.34 9.88
C GLY A 132 0.42 14.84 10.17
N TYR A 133 -0.24 14.02 9.35
CA TYR A 133 -0.24 12.57 9.45
C TYR A 133 0.72 11.92 8.44
N ALA A 134 1.18 10.71 8.75
CA ALA A 134 1.87 9.83 7.82
C ALA A 134 0.99 8.61 7.52
N LEU A 135 1.12 8.04 6.32
CA LEU A 135 0.44 6.78 5.99
C LEU A 135 1.13 5.62 6.71
N GLU A 136 0.61 5.21 7.87
CA GLU A 136 1.25 4.21 8.72
C GLU A 136 1.30 2.84 8.04
N SER A 137 2.42 2.12 8.22
CA SER A 137 2.68 0.78 7.66
C SER A 137 2.94 0.72 6.15
N TYR A 138 3.00 1.87 5.47
CA TYR A 138 3.28 1.94 4.04
C TYR A 138 4.52 2.81 3.79
N PRO A 139 5.45 2.39 2.90
CA PRO A 139 6.59 3.22 2.57
C PRO A 139 6.12 4.55 1.95
N LEU A 140 6.70 5.66 2.42
CA LEU A 140 6.40 6.98 1.89
C LEU A 140 6.93 7.06 0.46
N VAL A 141 6.03 7.12 -0.51
CA VAL A 141 6.33 7.22 -1.94
C VAL A 141 6.99 8.57 -2.22
N LEU A 142 6.59 9.60 -1.47
CA LEU A 142 7.03 11.00 -1.65
C LEU A 142 8.33 11.38 -0.92
N LEU A 143 8.76 10.64 0.11
CA LEU A 143 9.94 11.05 0.91
C LEU A 143 11.27 10.68 0.30
N VAL A 144 11.32 9.71 -0.62
CA VAL A 144 12.58 9.26 -1.21
C VAL A 144 13.24 10.39 -2.02
N ASP A 145 12.48 11.16 -2.78
CA ASP A 145 13.06 12.16 -3.68
C ASP A 145 13.38 13.51 -3.01
N LYS A 146 12.71 13.85 -1.89
CA LYS A 146 13.02 15.09 -1.13
C LYS A 146 14.31 14.97 -0.30
N MET A 147 14.68 13.77 0.13
CA MET A 147 15.95 13.54 0.85
C MET A 147 17.16 13.51 -0.10
N ASP A 148 16.99 13.03 -1.33
CA ASP A 148 18.07 12.99 -2.34
C ASP A 148 18.40 14.38 -2.92
N ASN A 149 17.45 15.32 -2.90
CA ASN A 149 17.66 16.71 -3.33
C ASN A 149 18.12 17.66 -2.21
N ALA A 150 18.09 17.23 -0.94
CA ALA A 150 18.51 18.06 0.19
C ALA A 150 19.98 17.82 0.62
N THR A 151 20.62 16.75 0.16
CA THR A 151 22.00 16.38 0.54
C THR A 151 23.08 17.10 -0.26
N SER A 152 22.74 17.94 -1.23
CA SER A 152 23.72 18.71 -2.03
C SER A 152 23.63 20.21 -1.76
N LYS A 153 23.86 20.62 -0.50
CA LYS A 153 24.41 21.93 -0.07
C LYS A 153 24.35 22.06 1.46
N MET A 154 25.19 21.31 2.18
CA MET A 154 25.67 21.75 3.48
C MET A 154 27.19 21.70 3.46
N ASP A 155 27.76 22.90 3.49
CA ASP A 155 29.18 23.17 3.66
C ASP A 155 29.62 22.58 5.00
N ILE A 156 30.53 21.61 4.97
CA ILE A 156 31.03 20.92 6.17
C ILE A 156 32.01 21.86 6.87
N GLY A 157 31.49 22.74 7.72
CA GLY A 157 32.23 23.33 8.82
C GLY A 157 32.44 22.26 9.90
N ALA A 158 33.69 21.83 10.08
CA ALA A 158 34.07 20.83 11.05
C ALA A 158 33.62 21.18 12.48
N SER A 159 32.90 20.27 13.14
CA SER A 159 32.94 20.13 14.59
C SER A 159 32.72 18.66 14.96
N GLU A 160 33.77 18.05 15.48
CA GLU A 160 33.74 16.74 16.14
C GLU A 160 32.74 16.76 17.30
N MET A 161 31.85 15.78 17.34
CA MET A 161 31.24 15.33 18.61
C MET A 161 30.97 13.83 18.54
N ASP A 162 31.48 13.15 19.57
CA ASP A 162 31.54 11.72 19.80
C ASP A 162 30.17 11.03 19.81
N ILE A 163 30.07 9.89 19.12
CA ILE A 163 28.99 8.92 19.32
C ILE A 163 29.58 7.74 20.07
N ASP A 164 29.40 7.75 21.39
CA ASP A 164 29.79 6.67 22.27
C ASP A 164 28.61 5.67 22.45
N ASN A 165 28.85 4.45 21.95
CA ASN A 165 28.33 3.14 22.37
C ASN A 165 26.81 2.91 22.59
N LEU A 166 26.24 2.00 21.77
CA LEU A 166 25.77 0.71 22.31
C LEU A 166 25.84 -0.43 21.26
N GLN A 167 26.64 -1.43 21.62
CA GLN A 167 26.85 -2.77 21.04
C GLN A 167 25.53 -3.59 21.18
N ASN A 168 25.25 -4.74 20.54
CA ASN A 168 26.03 -5.79 19.92
C ASN A 168 25.05 -6.70 19.16
N GLY A 169 25.46 -7.35 18.06
CA GLY A 169 24.63 -8.30 17.34
C GLY A 169 25.35 -8.91 16.14
N GLY A 170 26.42 -9.66 16.43
CA GLY A 170 27.33 -10.23 15.45
C GLY A 170 26.70 -11.19 14.43
N THR A 171 27.18 -11.06 13.20
CA THR A 171 27.03 -11.96 12.05
C THR A 171 27.55 -13.37 12.36
N ILE A 172 26.79 -14.40 11.94
CA ILE A 172 27.24 -15.80 11.91
C ILE A 172 27.65 -16.12 10.45
N PRO A 173 28.84 -16.67 10.18
CA PRO A 173 29.26 -17.03 8.82
C PRO A 173 28.76 -18.43 8.42
N GLU A 174 28.60 -18.62 7.11
CA GLU A 174 28.26 -19.90 6.47
C GLU A 174 29.35 -20.96 6.68
N THR A 175 28.94 -22.20 6.99
CA THR A 175 29.76 -23.39 6.75
C THR A 175 28.90 -24.52 6.22
N THR A 176 29.08 -24.83 4.93
CA THR A 176 28.62 -26.06 4.26
C THR A 176 29.46 -27.25 4.71
N THR A 177 28.84 -28.39 5.02
CA THR A 177 29.52 -29.69 4.91
C THR A 177 28.50 -30.78 4.59
N GLU A 178 28.72 -31.47 3.47
CA GLU A 178 28.04 -32.70 3.06
C GLU A 178 28.40 -33.85 3.99
N THR A 179 27.46 -34.77 4.25
CA THR A 179 27.85 -36.14 4.61
C THR A 179 26.84 -37.14 4.07
N THR A 180 27.27 -37.84 3.02
CA THR A 180 26.74 -39.12 2.53
C THR A 180 26.83 -40.18 3.62
N THR A 181 25.80 -41.02 3.78
CA THR A 181 26.02 -42.39 4.25
C THR A 181 25.01 -43.33 3.61
N GLU A 182 25.57 -44.25 2.83
CA GLU A 182 24.98 -45.38 2.14
C GLU A 182 24.62 -46.51 3.12
N ASN A 183 23.54 -47.24 2.76
CA ASN A 183 23.33 -48.69 2.89
C ASN A 183 23.08 -49.31 4.29
N MET A 184 22.19 -50.29 4.51
CA MET A 184 21.05 -50.93 3.80
C MET A 184 20.49 -52.03 4.78
N PRO A 185 19.53 -52.92 4.45
CA PRO A 185 18.14 -52.89 4.90
C PRO A 185 17.75 -54.14 5.77
N PRO A 186 16.50 -54.68 5.72
CA PRO A 186 15.71 -55.11 6.89
C PRO A 186 16.21 -56.34 7.65
#